data_AF-A0A151SWE8-F1
#
_entry.id   AF-A0A151SWE8-F1
#
_cell.length_a   1.000
_cell.length_b   1.000
_cell.length_c   1.000
_cell.angle_alpha   90.00
_cell.angle_beta   90.00
_cell.angle_gamma   90.00
#
_symmetry.space_group_name_H-M   'P 1'
#
loop_
_entity.id
_entity.type
_entity.pdbx_description
1 polymer ?
#
loop_
_entity_poly.entity_id
_entity_poly.type
_entity_poly.pdbx_seq_one_letter_code
_entity_poly.pdbx_strand_id
1 'polypeptide(L)'
;MEDLLFCRDLYDPIEANGTKPANKSKEDWKKANRKTIGMIRQWIDQRIYHHVSSETNAFNLCKKLSELFESKNAQNKVFHIRKLVNLKYKDGSSVAEHLRNFQNLVNQLNTVKLVLDDELLALLLLSSLPDSWETLVVSLSNSAFNGKLTFNMFKDSLLNEKTRRKGQRMASSSTHNEALVMESRGRSHQRNSHRYNYHSKLKGRSRTRKDIQCFHYDKMGHVMKECRFLKQDKSRGRGNDKREDKDKDTIAIVSN
;
A
#
# COMPACT_ATOMS: atom_id res chain seq x y z
N MET A 1 -24.51 -35.65 -9.80
CA MET A 1 -25.79 -36.05 -10.45
C MET A 1 -25.52 -36.75 -11.76
N GLU A 2 -24.62 -36.21 -12.58
CA GLU A 2 -24.15 -36.82 -13.83
C GLU A 2 -23.66 -38.27 -13.64
N ASP A 3 -22.72 -38.51 -12.72
CA ASP A 3 -22.23 -39.86 -12.41
C ASP A 3 -23.34 -40.84 -12.00
N LEU A 4 -24.36 -40.35 -11.29
CA LEU A 4 -25.49 -41.15 -10.83
C LEU A 4 -26.41 -41.59 -11.99
N LEU A 5 -26.52 -40.77 -13.03
CA LEU A 5 -27.25 -41.09 -14.25
C LEU A 5 -26.46 -42.08 -15.11
N PHE A 6 -25.13 -41.93 -15.17
CA PHE A 6 -24.22 -42.89 -15.82
C PHE A 6 -24.30 -44.26 -15.16
N CYS A 7 -24.16 -44.35 -13.84
CA CYS A 7 -24.23 -45.63 -13.12
C CYS A 7 -25.57 -46.37 -13.24
N ARG A 8 -26.63 -45.72 -13.73
CA ARG A 8 -27.97 -46.29 -13.89
C ARG A 8 -28.40 -46.46 -15.35
N ASP A 9 -27.50 -46.24 -16.30
CA ASP A 9 -27.79 -46.28 -17.75
C ASP A 9 -28.94 -45.33 -18.15
N LEU A 10 -28.98 -44.14 -17.54
CA LEU A 10 -30.01 -43.12 -17.77
C LEU A 10 -29.47 -41.84 -18.42
N TYR A 11 -28.24 -41.87 -18.93
CA TYR A 11 -27.56 -40.70 -19.49
C TYR A 11 -27.90 -40.41 -20.96
N ASP A 12 -28.29 -41.44 -21.74
CA ASP A 12 -28.55 -41.32 -23.18
C ASP A 12 -29.49 -40.15 -23.58
N PRO A 13 -30.57 -39.84 -22.82
CA PRO A 13 -31.44 -38.70 -23.15
C PRO A 13 -30.75 -37.34 -23.06
N ILE A 14 -29.72 -37.21 -22.23
CA ILE A 14 -28.94 -35.99 -22.05
C ILE A 14 -27.87 -35.92 -23.13
N GLU A 15 -27.14 -37.01 -23.37
CA GLU A 15 -26.07 -37.07 -24.38
C GLU A 15 -26.60 -36.82 -25.80
N ALA A 16 -27.77 -37.37 -26.15
CA ALA A 16 -28.36 -37.16 -27.47
C ALA A 16 -29.10 -35.80 -27.61
N ASN A 17 -28.83 -34.82 -26.75
CA ASN A 17 -29.48 -33.50 -26.73
C ASN A 17 -31.01 -33.59 -26.73
N GLY A 18 -31.58 -34.59 -26.05
CA GLY A 18 -33.02 -34.81 -26.00
C GLY A 18 -33.66 -35.30 -27.30
N THR A 19 -32.86 -35.64 -28.32
CA THR A 19 -33.33 -36.12 -29.62
C THR A 19 -33.19 -37.63 -29.72
N LYS A 20 -34.22 -38.32 -30.26
CA LYS A 20 -34.22 -39.77 -30.40
C LYS A 20 -33.14 -40.22 -31.41
N PRO A 21 -32.22 -41.12 -31.02
CA PRO A 21 -31.29 -41.77 -31.95
C PRO A 21 -32.01 -42.59 -33.04
N ALA A 22 -31.43 -42.69 -34.24
CA ALA A 22 -32.02 -43.43 -35.35
C ALA A 22 -32.19 -44.94 -35.05
N ASN A 23 -31.26 -45.51 -34.27
CA ASN A 23 -31.19 -46.92 -33.90
C ASN A 23 -32.13 -47.35 -32.76
N LYS A 24 -32.83 -46.41 -32.08
CA LYS A 24 -33.74 -46.74 -30.96
C LYS A 24 -35.21 -46.65 -31.34
N SER A 25 -36.00 -47.58 -30.79
CA SER A 25 -37.47 -47.53 -30.84
C SER A 25 -38.01 -46.27 -30.15
N LYS A 26 -39.14 -45.76 -30.66
CA LYS A 26 -39.83 -44.59 -30.10
C LYS A 26 -40.34 -44.84 -28.67
N GLU A 27 -40.77 -46.07 -28.38
CA GLU A 27 -41.28 -46.43 -27.05
C GLU A 27 -40.15 -46.53 -26.02
N ASP A 28 -39.06 -47.21 -26.36
CA ASP A 28 -37.89 -47.33 -25.49
C ASP A 28 -37.29 -45.96 -25.18
N TRP A 29 -37.24 -45.06 -26.18
CA TRP A 29 -36.81 -43.68 -25.99
C TRP A 29 -37.70 -42.92 -25.00
N LYS A 30 -39.03 -43.00 -25.16
CA LYS A 30 -39.96 -42.35 -24.22
C LYS A 30 -39.79 -42.89 -22.80
N LYS A 31 -39.60 -44.20 -22.65
CA LYS A 31 -39.37 -44.85 -21.35
C LYS A 31 -38.06 -44.41 -20.71
N ALA A 32 -36.97 -44.37 -21.47
CA ALA A 32 -35.66 -43.89 -21.02
C ALA A 32 -35.75 -42.42 -20.58
N ASN A 33 -36.28 -41.54 -21.43
CA ASN A 33 -36.46 -40.13 -21.12
C ASN A 33 -37.30 -39.92 -19.85
N ARG A 34 -38.41 -40.64 -19.68
CA ARG A 34 -39.26 -40.53 -18.47
C ARG A 34 -38.55 -41.03 -17.22
N LYS A 35 -37.76 -42.11 -17.31
CA LYS A 35 -36.94 -42.60 -16.19
C LYS A 35 -35.88 -41.57 -15.79
N THR A 36 -35.17 -40.98 -16.75
CA THR A 36 -34.17 -39.94 -16.49
C THR A 36 -34.81 -38.70 -15.84
N ILE A 37 -35.97 -38.26 -16.31
CA ILE A 37 -36.73 -37.15 -15.68
C ILE A 37 -37.10 -37.48 -14.24
N GLY A 38 -37.66 -38.67 -13.99
CA GLY A 38 -38.04 -39.10 -12.64
C GLY A 38 -36.83 -39.15 -11.70
N MET A 39 -35.70 -39.64 -12.21
CA MET A 39 -34.45 -39.69 -11.47
C MET A 39 -33.95 -38.29 -11.12
N ILE A 40 -33.86 -37.38 -12.08
CA ILE A 40 -33.40 -36.00 -11.82
C ILE A 40 -34.32 -35.31 -10.79
N ARG A 41 -35.65 -35.43 -10.97
CA ARG A 41 -36.66 -34.84 -10.06
C ARG A 41 -36.57 -35.35 -8.63
N GLN A 42 -36.20 -36.61 -8.43
CA GLN A 42 -36.04 -37.19 -7.09
C GLN A 42 -34.93 -36.50 -6.28
N TRP A 43 -33.93 -35.92 -6.94
CA TRP A 43 -32.79 -35.26 -6.31
C TRP A 43 -32.90 -33.74 -6.28
N ILE A 44 -34.00 -33.18 -6.78
CA ILE A 44 -34.26 -31.74 -6.75
C ILE A 44 -34.97 -31.37 -5.46
N ASP A 45 -34.43 -30.38 -4.74
CA ASP A 45 -35.08 -29.76 -3.59
C ASP A 45 -36.42 -29.11 -4.00
N GLN A 46 -37.43 -29.22 -3.14
CA GLN A 46 -38.78 -28.72 -3.38
C GLN A 46 -38.80 -27.24 -3.82
N ARG A 47 -37.88 -26.41 -3.32
CA ARG A 47 -37.75 -24.99 -3.68
C ARG A 47 -37.44 -24.78 -5.16
N ILE A 48 -36.77 -25.73 -5.80
CA ILE A 48 -36.35 -25.66 -7.20
C ILE A 48 -37.31 -26.44 -8.10
N TYR A 49 -38.01 -27.44 -7.54
CA TYR A 49 -38.92 -28.32 -8.27
C TYR A 49 -39.97 -27.58 -9.11
N HIS A 50 -40.58 -26.54 -8.55
CA HIS A 50 -41.63 -25.77 -9.24
C HIS A 50 -41.15 -25.09 -10.53
N HIS A 51 -39.85 -24.79 -10.65
CA HIS A 51 -39.29 -24.19 -11.87
C HIS A 51 -39.15 -25.17 -13.03
N VAL A 52 -39.17 -26.48 -12.74
CA VAL A 52 -38.82 -27.54 -13.70
C VAL A 52 -39.86 -28.65 -13.81
N SER A 53 -40.97 -28.56 -13.07
CA SER A 53 -42.03 -29.57 -13.00
C SER A 53 -42.79 -29.76 -14.32
N SER A 54 -42.82 -28.74 -15.19
CA SER A 54 -43.46 -28.79 -16.50
C SER A 54 -42.60 -29.47 -17.58
N GLU A 55 -41.31 -29.70 -17.33
CA GLU A 55 -40.39 -30.19 -18.36
C GLU A 55 -40.62 -31.66 -18.68
N THR A 56 -40.89 -31.99 -19.94
CA THR A 56 -41.18 -33.34 -20.43
C THR A 56 -40.01 -34.00 -21.14
N ASN A 57 -38.90 -33.28 -21.31
CA ASN A 57 -37.66 -33.76 -21.91
C ASN A 57 -36.53 -33.67 -20.88
N ALA A 58 -35.79 -34.77 -20.68
CA ALA A 58 -34.70 -34.86 -19.72
C ALA A 58 -33.56 -33.87 -20.01
N PHE A 59 -33.25 -33.65 -21.29
CA PHE A 59 -32.25 -32.66 -21.71
C PHE A 59 -32.69 -31.24 -21.38
N ASN A 60 -33.93 -30.87 -21.73
CA ASN A 60 -34.46 -29.53 -21.41
C ASN A 60 -34.52 -29.30 -19.90
N LEU A 61 -34.93 -30.32 -19.13
CA LEU A 61 -34.90 -30.31 -17.68
C LEU A 61 -33.49 -30.02 -17.14
N CYS A 62 -32.48 -30.76 -17.62
CA CYS A 62 -31.09 -30.59 -17.21
C CYS A 62 -30.57 -29.20 -17.59
N LYS A 63 -30.80 -28.78 -18.85
CA LYS A 63 -30.42 -27.46 -19.36
C LYS A 63 -31.01 -26.33 -18.52
N LYS A 64 -32.30 -26.39 -18.20
CA LYS A 64 -32.98 -25.37 -17.38
C LYS A 64 -32.43 -25.30 -15.96
N LEU A 65 -32.08 -26.44 -15.36
CA LEU A 65 -31.39 -26.46 -14.07
C LEU A 65 -30.03 -25.78 -14.17
N SER A 66 -29.23 -26.12 -15.18
CA SER A 66 -27.94 -25.47 -15.44
C SER A 66 -28.10 -23.95 -15.56
N GLU A 67 -29.02 -23.48 -16.39
CA GLU A 67 -29.31 -22.05 -16.58
C GLU A 67 -29.73 -21.35 -15.26
N LEU A 68 -30.56 -21.99 -14.43
CA LEU A 68 -30.98 -21.43 -13.14
C LEU A 68 -29.82 -21.29 -12.16
N PHE A 69 -28.95 -22.30 -12.07
CA PHE A 69 -27.78 -22.26 -11.18
C PHE A 69 -26.68 -21.35 -11.72
N GLU A 70 -26.47 -21.30 -13.03
CA GLU A 70 -25.57 -20.37 -13.69
C GLU A 70 -26.04 -18.92 -13.53
N SER A 71 -27.33 -18.64 -13.68
CA SER A 71 -27.90 -17.32 -13.47
C SER A 71 -27.70 -16.83 -12.02
N LYS A 72 -27.97 -17.68 -11.03
CA LYS A 72 -27.67 -17.37 -9.62
C LYS A 72 -26.19 -17.14 -9.39
N ASN A 73 -25.33 -17.93 -10.03
CA ASN A 73 -23.89 -17.73 -9.98
C ASN A 73 -23.48 -16.38 -10.59
N ALA A 74 -24.01 -16.02 -11.77
CA ALA A 74 -23.75 -14.74 -12.41
C ALA A 74 -24.21 -13.55 -11.57
N GLN A 75 -25.41 -13.62 -10.99
CA GLN A 75 -25.93 -12.60 -10.08
C GLN A 75 -25.04 -12.44 -8.83
N ASN A 76 -24.61 -13.55 -8.23
CA ASN A 76 -23.71 -13.55 -7.09
C ASN A 76 -22.34 -12.94 -7.46
N LYS A 77 -21.77 -13.31 -8.62
CA LYS A 77 -20.53 -12.72 -9.14
C LYS A 77 -20.66 -11.19 -9.28
N VAL A 78 -21.72 -10.71 -9.92
CA VAL A 78 -21.98 -9.27 -10.07
C VAL A 78 -22.12 -8.59 -8.72
N PHE A 79 -22.84 -9.20 -7.78
CA PHE A 79 -23.02 -8.66 -6.44
C PHE A 79 -21.69 -8.49 -5.70
N HIS A 80 -20.84 -9.51 -5.72
CA HIS A 80 -19.53 -9.47 -5.05
C HIS A 80 -18.55 -8.52 -5.75
N ILE A 81 -18.50 -8.49 -7.09
CA ILE A 81 -17.69 -7.53 -7.86
C ILE A 81 -18.13 -6.09 -7.54
N ARG A 82 -19.43 -5.81 -7.54
CA ARG A 82 -19.95 -4.48 -7.21
C ARG A 82 -19.54 -4.05 -5.80
N LYS A 83 -19.60 -4.96 -4.83
CA LYS A 83 -19.11 -4.69 -3.46
C LYS A 83 -17.60 -4.45 -3.43
N LEU A 84 -16.82 -5.21 -4.19
CA LEU A 84 -15.36 -5.09 -4.24
C LEU A 84 -14.92 -3.75 -4.84
N VAL A 85 -15.46 -3.38 -6.00
CA VAL A 85 -15.13 -2.12 -6.70
C VAL A 85 -15.56 -0.89 -5.90
N ASN A 86 -16.68 -0.98 -5.17
CA ASN A 86 -17.19 0.11 -4.34
C ASN A 86 -16.61 0.10 -2.92
N LEU A 87 -15.73 -0.84 -2.57
CA LEU A 87 -15.06 -0.83 -1.28
C LEU A 87 -14.04 0.31 -1.27
N LYS A 88 -14.26 1.30 -0.41
CA LYS A 88 -13.39 2.47 -0.27
C LYS A 88 -12.89 2.59 1.17
N TYR A 89 -11.57 2.78 1.31
CA TYR A 89 -10.96 3.09 2.58
C TYR A 89 -11.33 4.51 3.01
N LYS A 90 -11.66 4.68 4.28
CA LYS A 90 -11.95 5.99 4.87
C LYS A 90 -10.82 6.39 5.80
N ASP A 91 -10.35 7.62 5.69
CA ASP A 91 -9.29 8.09 6.57
C ASP A 91 -9.70 8.05 8.04
N GLY A 92 -8.76 7.63 8.88
CA GLY A 92 -9.00 7.42 10.32
C GLY A 92 -9.66 6.08 10.67
N SER A 93 -10.18 5.33 9.71
CA SER A 93 -10.69 3.98 9.94
C SER A 93 -9.57 2.93 10.08
N SER A 94 -9.90 1.71 10.48
CA SER A 94 -8.91 0.66 10.64
C SER A 94 -8.50 0.07 9.28
N VAL A 95 -7.27 0.34 8.84
CA VAL A 95 -6.67 -0.32 7.66
C VAL A 95 -6.76 -1.85 7.73
N ALA A 96 -6.62 -2.44 8.93
CA ALA A 96 -6.69 -3.89 9.10
C ALA A 96 -8.12 -4.43 8.88
N GLU A 97 -9.14 -3.64 9.21
CA GLU A 97 -10.54 -3.97 8.93
C GLU A 97 -10.82 -3.86 7.42
N HIS A 98 -10.33 -2.80 6.78
CA HIS A 98 -10.43 -2.63 5.32
C HIS A 98 -9.81 -3.80 4.56
N LEU A 99 -8.58 -4.20 4.91
CA LEU A 99 -7.90 -5.35 4.30
C LEU A 99 -8.66 -6.66 4.51
N ARG A 100 -9.25 -6.86 5.69
CA ARG A 100 -10.06 -8.03 6.00
C ARG A 100 -11.34 -8.06 5.16
N ASN A 101 -12.03 -6.93 5.03
CA ASN A 101 -13.24 -6.81 4.21
C ASN A 101 -12.92 -7.08 2.73
N PHE A 102 -11.80 -6.53 2.23
CA PHE A 102 -11.31 -6.81 0.89
C PHE A 102 -11.04 -8.31 0.68
N GLN A 103 -10.27 -8.94 1.56
CA GLN A 103 -9.96 -10.38 1.48
C GLN A 103 -11.23 -11.24 1.53
N ASN A 104 -12.19 -10.88 2.39
CA ASN A 104 -13.46 -11.61 2.49
C ASN A 104 -14.24 -11.59 1.17
N LEU A 105 -14.25 -10.46 0.46
CA LEU A 105 -14.89 -10.35 -0.85
C LEU A 105 -14.16 -11.19 -1.91
N VAL A 106 -12.82 -11.19 -1.90
CA VAL A 106 -12.02 -12.05 -2.79
C VAL A 106 -12.32 -13.53 -2.54
N ASN A 107 -12.39 -13.95 -1.27
CA ASN A 107 -12.72 -15.34 -0.92
C ASN A 107 -14.15 -15.73 -1.35
N GLN A 108 -15.11 -14.81 -1.23
CA GLN A 108 -16.48 -15.01 -1.74
C GLN A 108 -16.51 -15.17 -3.26
N LEU A 109 -15.71 -14.38 -4.00
CA LEU A 109 -15.56 -14.50 -5.45
C LEU A 109 -14.96 -15.86 -5.86
N ASN A 110 -13.94 -16.32 -5.15
CA ASN A 110 -13.36 -17.65 -5.37
C ASN A 110 -14.39 -18.77 -5.13
N THR A 111 -15.27 -18.60 -4.12
CA THR A 111 -16.34 -19.56 -3.80
C THR A 111 -17.35 -19.69 -4.95
N VAL A 112 -17.62 -18.60 -5.68
CA VAL A 112 -18.49 -18.58 -6.87
C VAL A 112 -17.73 -18.90 -8.18
N LYS A 113 -16.52 -19.45 -8.07
CA LYS A 113 -15.65 -19.80 -9.20
C LYS A 113 -15.34 -18.59 -10.10
N LEU A 114 -15.14 -17.41 -9.50
CA LEU A 114 -14.54 -16.25 -10.17
C LEU A 114 -13.21 -15.93 -9.51
N VAL A 115 -12.13 -16.42 -10.10
CA VAL A 115 -10.77 -16.13 -9.65
C VAL A 115 -10.29 -14.86 -10.35
N LEU A 116 -9.83 -13.90 -9.57
CA LEU A 116 -9.21 -12.67 -10.07
C LEU A 116 -7.70 -12.83 -10.03
N ASP A 117 -7.03 -12.29 -11.04
CA ASP A 117 -5.57 -12.26 -11.10
C ASP A 117 -5.00 -11.41 -9.94
N ASP A 118 -3.83 -11.83 -9.42
CA ASP A 118 -3.17 -11.16 -8.29
C ASP A 118 -2.82 -9.70 -8.59
N GLU A 119 -2.46 -9.38 -9.83
CA GLU A 119 -2.21 -8.01 -10.29
C GLU A 119 -3.49 -7.18 -10.24
N LEU A 120 -4.60 -7.73 -10.75
CA LEU A 120 -5.89 -7.06 -10.69
C LEU A 120 -6.36 -6.83 -9.24
N LEU A 121 -6.14 -7.79 -8.35
CA LEU A 121 -6.43 -7.65 -6.92
C LEU A 121 -5.59 -6.53 -6.28
N ALA A 122 -4.31 -6.42 -6.64
CA ALA A 122 -3.44 -5.34 -6.18
C ALA A 122 -3.94 -3.97 -6.67
N LEU A 123 -4.27 -3.84 -7.95
CA LEU A 123 -4.80 -2.59 -8.54
C LEU A 123 -6.14 -2.18 -7.89
N LEU A 124 -7.03 -3.14 -7.66
CA LEU A 124 -8.30 -2.90 -6.97
C LEU A 124 -8.07 -2.44 -5.52
N LEU A 125 -7.09 -3.02 -4.81
CA LEU A 125 -6.75 -2.57 -3.47
C LEU A 125 -6.19 -1.13 -3.47
N LEU A 126 -5.29 -0.79 -4.39
CA LEU A 126 -4.76 0.57 -4.52
C LEU A 126 -5.86 1.59 -4.82
N SER A 127 -6.74 1.28 -5.79
CA SER A 127 -7.85 2.15 -6.18
C SER A 127 -8.94 2.30 -5.09
N SER A 128 -8.89 1.48 -4.04
CA SER A 128 -9.77 1.61 -2.89
C SER A 128 -9.34 2.72 -1.93
N LEU A 129 -8.09 3.18 -2.02
CA LEU A 129 -7.54 4.20 -1.13
C LEU A 129 -7.99 5.60 -1.55
N PRO A 130 -8.20 6.54 -0.59
CA PRO A 130 -8.49 7.93 -0.88
C PRO A 130 -7.22 8.71 -1.26
N ASP A 131 -7.40 9.89 -1.85
CA ASP A 131 -6.32 10.77 -2.35
C ASP A 131 -5.25 11.11 -1.29
N SER A 132 -5.59 11.06 0.00
CA SER A 132 -4.61 11.25 1.07
C SER A 132 -3.51 10.18 1.11
N TRP A 133 -3.70 9.05 0.39
CA TRP A 133 -2.77 7.95 0.20
C TRP A 133 -2.05 7.99 -1.16
N GLU A 134 -2.26 9.02 -1.97
CA GLU A 134 -1.74 9.10 -3.34
C GLU A 134 -0.22 8.89 -3.43
N THR A 135 0.55 9.46 -2.48
CA THR A 135 2.01 9.27 -2.44
C THR A 135 2.41 7.79 -2.33
N LEU A 136 1.66 7.00 -1.56
CA LEU A 136 1.91 5.55 -1.46
C LEU A 136 1.53 4.86 -2.76
N VAL A 137 0.39 5.22 -3.36
CA VAL A 137 -0.08 4.65 -4.62
C VAL A 137 0.98 4.86 -5.72
N VAL A 138 1.40 6.11 -5.94
CA VAL A 138 2.43 6.48 -6.93
C VAL A 138 3.76 5.77 -6.66
N SER A 139 4.22 5.75 -5.39
CA SER A 139 5.47 5.08 -5.04
C SER A 139 5.43 3.59 -5.34
N LEU A 140 4.32 2.91 -5.05
CA LEU A 140 4.20 1.48 -5.28
C LEU A 140 4.03 1.17 -6.78
N SER A 141 3.25 1.98 -7.51
CA SER A 141 3.12 1.88 -8.96
C SER A 141 4.46 2.04 -9.68
N ASN A 142 5.32 2.95 -9.23
CA ASN A 142 6.65 3.15 -9.82
C ASN A 142 7.66 2.06 -9.42
N SER A 143 7.53 1.50 -8.20
CA SER A 143 8.39 0.42 -7.73
C SER A 143 8.14 -0.92 -8.44
N ALA A 144 7.02 -1.05 -9.14
CA ALA A 144 6.55 -2.24 -9.83
C ALA A 144 7.34 -2.60 -11.12
N PHE A 145 8.51 -2.01 -11.32
CA PHE A 145 9.25 -2.01 -12.60
C PHE A 145 9.56 -3.42 -13.18
N ASN A 146 9.50 -4.49 -12.37
CA ASN A 146 9.74 -5.88 -12.81
C ASN A 146 8.49 -6.78 -12.88
N GLY A 147 7.28 -6.21 -12.90
CA GLY A 147 6.16 -6.84 -13.63
C GLY A 147 5.36 -7.96 -12.95
N LYS A 148 5.39 -8.09 -11.61
CA LYS A 148 4.31 -8.80 -10.89
C LYS A 148 3.95 -8.08 -9.60
N LEU A 149 2.82 -7.39 -9.64
CA LEU A 149 2.18 -6.83 -8.46
C LEU A 149 1.52 -7.95 -7.67
N THR A 150 2.13 -8.39 -6.58
CA THR A 150 1.51 -9.39 -5.70
C THR A 150 0.71 -8.70 -4.60
N PHE A 151 -0.54 -9.13 -4.43
CA PHE A 151 -1.44 -8.62 -3.39
C PHE A 151 -0.82 -8.58 -1.98
N ASN A 152 0.03 -9.55 -1.62
CA ASN A 152 0.71 -9.57 -0.32
C ASN A 152 1.72 -8.42 -0.15
N MET A 153 2.45 -8.05 -1.20
CA MET A 153 3.37 -6.90 -1.15
C MET A 153 2.62 -5.62 -0.80
N PHE A 154 1.44 -5.40 -1.39
CA PHE A 154 0.62 -4.22 -1.12
C PHE A 154 0.03 -4.21 0.28
N LYS A 155 -0.39 -5.37 0.80
CA LYS A 155 -0.85 -5.48 2.20
C LYS A 155 0.25 -5.02 3.15
N ASP A 156 1.46 -5.50 2.96
CA ASP A 156 2.60 -5.19 3.82
C ASP A 156 2.96 -3.71 3.72
N SER A 157 3.03 -3.15 2.50
CA SER A 157 3.25 -1.72 2.29
C SER A 157 2.17 -0.85 2.95
N LEU A 158 0.90 -1.27 2.88
CA LEU A 158 -0.21 -0.53 3.49
C LEU A 158 -0.15 -0.54 5.02
N LEU A 159 0.26 -1.66 5.61
CA LEU A 159 0.47 -1.79 7.06
C LEU A 159 1.68 -0.98 7.54
N ASN A 160 2.76 -0.98 6.77
CA ASN A 160 3.95 -0.17 7.06
C ASN A 160 3.63 1.33 7.02
N GLU A 161 2.90 1.76 5.99
CA GLU A 161 2.49 3.15 5.84
C GLU A 161 1.55 3.62 6.96
N LYS A 162 0.61 2.76 7.39
CA LYS A 162 -0.21 3.03 8.58
C LYS A 162 0.68 3.30 9.80
N THR A 163 1.70 2.49 10.01
CA THR A 163 2.62 2.61 11.15
C THR A 163 3.39 3.94 11.08
N ARG A 164 3.88 4.30 9.89
CA ARG A 164 4.54 5.58 9.61
C ARG A 164 3.63 6.77 9.93
N ARG A 165 2.39 6.77 9.44
CA ARG A 165 1.40 7.85 9.70
C ARG A 165 1.00 7.94 11.16
N LYS A 166 0.89 6.80 11.87
CA LYS A 166 0.63 6.80 13.32
C LYS A 166 1.80 7.45 14.07
N GLY A 167 3.04 7.14 13.72
CA GLY A 167 4.23 7.78 14.31
C GLY A 167 4.24 9.30 14.10
N GLN A 168 3.87 9.76 12.91
CA GLN A 168 3.76 11.20 12.62
C GLN A 168 2.66 11.88 13.44
N ARG A 169 1.46 11.30 13.55
CA ARG A 169 0.38 11.87 14.37
C ARG A 169 0.75 11.97 15.85
N MET A 170 1.49 10.99 16.38
CA MET A 170 1.99 11.03 17.76
C MET A 170 3.06 12.11 17.95
N ALA A 171 3.97 12.27 16.97
CA ALA A 171 4.93 13.37 16.96
C ALA A 171 4.23 14.74 16.88
N SER A 172 3.21 14.88 16.03
CA SER A 172 2.42 16.12 15.89
C SER A 172 1.62 16.48 17.14
N SER A 173 1.12 15.49 17.88
CA SER A 173 0.42 15.71 19.16
C SER A 173 1.37 16.01 20.32
N SER A 174 2.63 15.56 20.22
CA SER A 174 3.73 15.89 21.14
C SER A 174 4.28 17.30 20.90
N THR A 175 4.21 17.81 19.66
CA THR A 175 4.76 19.12 19.29
C THR A 175 3.94 20.33 19.71
N HIS A 176 2.83 20.17 20.44
CA HIS A 176 2.18 21.36 21.03
C HIS A 176 2.93 21.95 22.22
N ASN A 177 4.01 21.30 22.73
CA ASN A 177 4.90 21.86 23.76
C ASN A 177 6.40 21.75 23.48
N GLU A 178 6.83 21.33 22.29
CA GLU A 178 8.24 21.40 21.89
C GLU A 178 8.35 22.14 20.56
N ALA A 179 7.99 23.42 20.60
CA ALA A 179 8.60 24.38 19.70
C ALA A 179 10.11 24.29 19.92
N LEU A 180 10.86 23.99 18.86
CA LEU A 180 12.30 24.22 18.82
C LEU A 180 12.53 25.67 19.21
N VAL A 181 12.95 25.89 20.46
CA VAL A 181 13.47 27.16 20.92
C VAL A 181 14.84 27.32 20.25
N MET A 182 14.84 27.70 18.98
CA MET A 182 15.87 28.62 18.51
C MET A 182 15.59 29.93 19.23
N GLU A 183 16.18 30.07 20.42
CA GLU A 183 16.29 31.38 21.04
C GLU A 183 17.28 32.21 20.21
N SER A 184 16.75 32.79 19.14
CA SER A 184 17.15 34.10 18.69
C SER A 184 16.82 35.11 19.80
N ARG A 185 17.59 35.09 20.89
CA ARG A 185 17.58 36.18 21.87
C ARG A 185 18.34 37.36 21.29
N GLY A 186 17.59 38.15 20.54
CA GLY A 186 17.89 39.54 20.27
C GLY A 186 18.28 40.28 21.56
N ARG A 187 19.20 41.22 21.37
CA ARG A 187 19.67 42.18 22.36
C ARG A 187 18.48 42.87 23.04
N SER A 188 18.28 42.59 24.32
CA SER A 188 17.41 43.40 25.18
C SER A 188 18.30 44.28 26.07
N HIS A 189 18.25 45.57 25.79
CA HIS A 189 18.87 46.65 26.55
C HIS A 189 18.02 46.87 27.82
N GLN A 190 18.53 46.46 28.99
CA GLN A 190 18.00 46.98 30.25
C GLN A 190 19.11 47.04 31.31
N ARG A 191 19.51 48.28 31.60
CA ARG A 191 20.30 48.63 32.78
C ARG A 191 19.42 48.37 33.99
N ASN A 192 19.88 47.55 34.93
CA ASN A 192 19.57 47.83 36.32
C ASN A 192 20.65 47.37 37.28
N SER A 193 21.02 48.31 38.14
CA SER A 193 21.86 48.17 39.32
C SER A 193 21.09 47.38 40.38
N HIS A 194 21.74 46.43 41.05
CA HIS A 194 21.94 46.49 42.51
C HIS A 194 22.73 45.29 43.05
N ARG A 195 23.69 45.63 43.92
CA ARG A 195 24.39 44.78 44.90
C ARG A 195 23.43 43.81 45.57
N TYR A 196 23.86 42.58 45.87
CA TYR A 196 23.96 42.02 47.23
C TYR A 196 24.90 40.80 47.23
N ASN A 197 25.75 40.74 48.25
CA ASN A 197 26.63 39.62 48.61
C ASN A 197 25.81 38.37 48.99
N TYR A 198 26.18 37.18 48.51
CA TYR A 198 26.39 36.03 49.39
C TYR A 198 27.16 34.89 48.71
N HIS A 199 28.05 34.28 49.48
CA HIS A 199 28.89 33.14 49.14
C HIS A 199 28.10 31.87 48.75
N SER A 200 28.56 31.18 47.69
CA SER A 200 28.65 29.72 47.70
C SER A 200 29.74 29.25 46.73
N LYS A 201 30.76 28.59 47.31
CA LYS A 201 31.85 27.93 46.60
C LYS A 201 31.30 26.65 45.95
N LEU A 202 31.36 26.55 44.62
CA LEU A 202 31.53 25.26 43.95
C LEU A 202 32.66 25.38 42.94
N LYS A 203 33.80 24.86 43.37
CA LYS A 203 35.09 24.85 42.69
C LYS A 203 35.07 23.70 41.67
N GLY A 204 34.57 23.97 40.47
CA GLY A 204 34.71 23.10 39.30
C GLY A 204 36.11 23.24 38.70
N ARG A 205 37.01 22.36 39.13
CA ARG A 205 38.43 22.31 38.75
C ARG A 205 38.59 21.66 37.37
N SER A 206 38.58 22.44 36.28
CA SER A 206 39.01 21.94 34.96
C SER A 206 40.53 22.00 34.82
N ARG A 207 41.12 20.83 34.60
CA ARG A 207 42.56 20.56 34.52
C ARG A 207 43.20 21.24 33.29
N THR A 208 44.37 21.84 33.55
CA THR A 208 45.58 21.89 32.71
C THR A 208 45.51 22.49 31.30
N ARG A 209 45.61 23.83 31.21
CA ARG A 209 46.20 24.53 30.04
C ARG A 209 47.74 24.48 30.00
N LYS A 210 48.40 23.63 30.80
CA LYS A 210 49.86 23.62 30.95
C LYS A 210 50.59 22.84 29.85
N ASP A 211 49.91 21.95 29.12
CA ASP A 211 50.53 21.04 28.15
C ASP A 211 50.26 21.40 26.68
N ILE A 212 49.73 22.59 26.41
CA ILE A 212 49.44 23.05 25.05
C ILE A 212 50.61 23.88 24.52
N GLN A 213 51.32 23.36 23.51
CA GLN A 213 52.40 24.05 22.79
C GLN A 213 51.83 24.93 21.67
N CYS A 214 52.31 26.17 21.58
CA CYS A 214 51.97 27.07 20.50
C CYS A 214 52.81 26.79 19.24
N PHE A 215 52.18 26.35 18.15
CA PHE A 215 52.81 26.05 16.85
C PHE A 215 53.52 27.22 16.14
N HIS A 216 53.44 28.45 16.66
CA HIS A 216 54.11 29.63 16.08
C HIS A 216 55.35 30.06 16.86
N TYR A 217 55.48 29.69 18.14
CA TYR A 217 56.53 30.21 19.03
C TYR A 217 57.04 29.17 20.03
N ASP A 218 56.62 27.91 19.89
CA ASP A 218 57.04 26.72 20.64
C ASP A 218 57.08 26.85 22.17
N LYS A 219 56.25 27.73 22.74
CA LYS A 219 56.07 27.87 24.20
C LYS A 219 54.78 27.21 24.66
N MET A 220 54.88 26.56 25.83
CA MET A 220 53.77 25.89 26.51
C MET A 220 52.84 26.89 27.17
N GLY A 221 51.54 26.61 27.17
CA GLY A 221 50.52 27.35 27.94
C GLY A 221 49.41 28.02 27.14
N HIS A 222 49.49 28.05 25.80
CA HIS A 222 48.50 28.73 24.95
C HIS A 222 48.46 28.14 23.53
N VAL A 223 47.31 28.25 22.86
CA VAL A 223 47.14 27.86 21.44
C VAL A 223 47.57 28.98 20.49
N MET A 224 47.87 28.65 19.23
CA MET A 224 48.29 29.60 18.19
C MET A 224 47.36 30.83 18.04
N LYS A 225 46.04 30.67 18.22
CA LYS A 225 45.06 31.76 18.16
C LYS A 225 45.25 32.83 19.26
N GLU A 226 45.89 32.46 20.35
CA GLU A 226 46.13 33.31 21.52
C GLU A 226 47.58 33.81 21.61
N CYS A 227 48.43 33.49 20.61
CA CYS A 227 49.83 33.90 20.58
C CYS A 227 49.98 35.42 20.42
N ARG A 228 50.62 36.07 21.40
CA ARG A 228 50.88 37.51 21.40
C ARG A 228 51.80 37.94 20.25
N PHE A 229 52.77 37.11 19.90
CA PHE A 229 53.75 37.39 18.84
C PHE A 229 53.10 37.36 17.44
N LEU A 230 52.23 36.38 17.16
CA LEU A 230 51.48 36.33 15.90
C LEU A 230 50.59 37.56 15.69
N LYS A 231 50.01 38.10 16.76
CA LYS A 231 49.23 39.35 16.69
C LYS A 231 50.11 40.57 16.39
N GLN A 232 51.37 40.56 16.82
CA GLN A 232 52.33 41.63 16.57
C GLN A 232 52.87 41.59 15.13
N ASP A 233 53.14 40.41 14.57
CA ASP A 233 53.59 40.26 13.17
C ASP A 233 52.49 40.68 12.17
N LYS A 234 51.24 40.29 12.44
CA LYS A 234 50.09 40.74 11.64
C LYS A 234 49.87 42.25 11.67
N SER A 235 50.28 42.92 12.74
CA SER A 235 50.17 44.38 12.86
C SER A 235 51.29 45.14 12.12
N ARG A 236 52.41 44.49 11.79
CA ARG A 236 53.57 45.10 11.11
C ARG A 236 53.56 44.92 9.58
N GLY A 237 52.75 44.00 9.04
CA GLY A 237 52.66 43.73 7.59
C GLY A 237 51.62 44.56 6.81
N ARG A 238 50.92 45.51 7.43
CA ARG A 238 49.96 46.40 6.74
C ARG A 238 50.64 47.70 6.30
N GLY A 239 51.42 47.64 5.22
CA GLY A 239 52.13 48.81 4.71
C GLY A 239 52.74 48.60 3.32
N ASN A 240 51.90 48.30 2.32
CA ASN A 240 51.99 48.81 0.95
C ASN A 240 51.03 48.03 0.06
N ASP A 241 49.97 48.70 -0.41
CA ASP A 241 49.13 48.21 -1.50
C ASP A 241 48.92 49.37 -2.48
N LYS A 242 49.54 49.30 -3.66
CA LYS A 242 49.16 50.08 -4.83
C LYS A 242 49.01 49.11 -6.01
N ARG A 243 47.74 48.95 -6.39
CA ARG A 243 47.16 48.83 -7.73
C ARG A 243 47.84 47.87 -8.71
N GLU A 244 47.06 46.91 -9.21
CA GLU A 244 46.63 46.92 -10.62
C GLU A 244 45.42 46.01 -10.85
N ASP A 245 44.51 46.53 -11.66
CA ASP A 245 43.17 46.03 -11.97
C ASP A 245 43.20 45.12 -13.19
N LYS A 246 42.19 44.27 -13.29
CA LYS A 246 42.04 43.20 -14.29
C LYS A 246 41.71 43.74 -15.68
N ASP A 247 42.18 43.03 -16.71
CA ASP A 247 41.46 42.86 -17.97
C ASP A 247 41.91 41.57 -18.67
N LYS A 248 40.93 40.80 -19.18
CA LYS A 248 40.96 40.07 -20.47
C LYS A 248 39.73 39.16 -20.65
N ASP A 249 38.73 39.76 -21.29
CA ASP A 249 37.99 39.34 -22.48
C ASP A 249 37.69 37.86 -22.80
N THR A 250 36.41 37.70 -23.09
CA THR A 250 35.69 36.65 -23.82
C THR A 250 36.05 36.63 -25.31
N ILE A 251 36.27 35.45 -25.91
CA ILE A 251 36.00 35.21 -27.35
C ILE A 251 35.42 33.79 -27.53
N ALA A 252 34.24 33.73 -28.15
CA ALA A 252 33.59 32.55 -28.69
C ALA A 252 34.21 32.14 -30.04
N ILE A 253 34.11 30.86 -30.43
CA ILE A 253 33.90 30.42 -31.83
C ILE A 253 33.30 29.00 -31.82
N VAL A 254 32.14 28.89 -32.44
CA VAL A 254 31.49 27.69 -32.99
C VAL A 254 32.12 27.40 -34.35
N SER A 255 32.34 26.13 -34.70
CA SER A 255 32.22 25.66 -36.09
C SER A 255 32.06 24.14 -36.14
N ASN A 256 30.93 23.75 -36.74
CA ASN A 256 30.52 22.50 -37.43
C ASN A 256 31.02 21.14 -36.92
#